data_AF-A0A1F2T1G0-F1
#
_entry.id   AF-A0A1F2T1G0-F1
#
_cell.length_a   1.000
_cell.length_b   1.000
_cell.length_c   1.000
_cell.angle_alpha   90.00
_cell.angle_beta   90.00
_cell.angle_gamma   90.00
#
_symmetry.space_group_name_H-M   'P 1'
#
loop_
_entity.id
_entity.type
_entity.pdbx_description
1 polymer ?
#
loop_
_entity_poly.entity_id
_entity_poly.type
_entity_poly.pdbx_seq_one_letter_code
_entity_poly.pdbx_strand_id
1 'polypeptide(L)'
;MVVAERCYRLSRKLPREDQFALGHEIRKSCISVPSNIAEGFGRHSTLEYAHHLRYSNGSNNELHTQIELARRIELAGEEKAANLIADT
;
A
#
# COMPACT_ATOMS: atom_id res chain seq x y z
N MET A 1 -8.75 0.66 -5.22
CA MET A 1 -9.35 1.27 -4.01
C MET A 1 -9.59 0.28 -2.87
N VAL A 2 -10.07 -0.95 -3.12
CA VAL A 2 -10.31 -1.96 -2.06
C VAL A 2 -9.08 -2.24 -1.18
N VAL A 3 -7.90 -2.45 -1.79
CA VAL A 3 -6.64 -2.65 -1.06
C VAL A 3 -6.31 -1.48 -0.14
N ALA A 4 -6.44 -0.24 -0.63
CA ALA A 4 -6.18 0.96 0.16
C ALA A 4 -7.10 1.05 1.39
N GLU A 5 -8.38 0.72 1.24
CA GLU A 5 -9.34 0.66 2.35
C GLU A 5 -8.95 -0.40 3.39
N ARG A 6 -8.59 -1.61 2.94
CA ARG A 6 -8.13 -2.70 3.83
C ARG A 6 -6.85 -2.29 4.58
N CYS A 7 -5.91 -1.63 3.91
CA CYS A 7 -4.68 -1.10 4.50
C CYS A 7 -4.97 -0.02 5.55
N TYR A 8 -5.89 0.91 5.29
CA TYR A 8 -6.32 1.90 6.28
C TYR A 8 -6.89 1.24 7.52
N ARG A 9 -7.79 0.25 7.35
CA ARG A 9 -8.37 -0.51 8.46
C ARG A 9 -7.32 -1.32 9.22
N LEU A 10 -6.29 -1.85 8.56
CA LEU A 10 -5.15 -2.50 9.21
C LEU A 10 -4.35 -1.48 10.03
N SER A 11 -3.96 -0.37 9.43
CA SER A 11 -3.10 0.64 10.07
C SER A 11 -3.71 1.23 11.34
N ARG A 12 -5.04 1.36 11.42
CA ARG A 12 -5.76 1.83 12.62
C ARG A 12 -5.83 0.82 13.77
N LYS A 13 -5.52 -0.46 13.51
CA LYS A 13 -5.52 -1.53 14.51
C LYS A 13 -4.14 -1.81 15.09
N LEU A 14 -3.09 -1.17 14.55
CA LEU A 14 -1.73 -1.29 15.09
C LEU A 14 -1.63 -0.65 16.48
N PRO A 15 -0.65 -1.06 17.32
CA PRO A 15 -0.28 -0.34 18.53
C PRO A 15 0.02 1.14 18.25
N ARG A 16 -0.19 2.00 19.25
CA ARG A 16 -0.15 3.46 19.04
C ARG A 16 1.21 3.94 18.55
N GLU A 17 2.29 3.32 19.04
CA GLU A 17 3.67 3.55 18.65
C GLU A 17 3.89 3.24 17.16
N ASP A 18 3.31 2.16 16.64
CA ASP A 18 3.47 1.74 15.24
C ASP A 18 2.51 2.45 14.29
N GLN A 19 1.39 2.99 14.78
CA GLN A 19 0.43 3.74 13.95
C GLN A 19 1.05 4.94 13.25
N PHE A 20 2.00 5.61 13.91
CA PHE A 20 2.69 6.79 13.40
C PHE A 20 3.97 6.44 12.63
N ALA A 21 4.52 5.25 12.84
CA ALA A 21 5.64 4.71 12.06
C ALA A 21 5.09 3.83 10.92
N LEU A 22 5.07 2.51 11.10
CA LEU A 22 4.68 1.54 10.07
C LEU A 22 3.28 1.80 9.50
N GLY A 23 2.32 2.18 10.35
CA GLY A 23 0.97 2.52 9.93
C GLY A 23 0.91 3.75 9.01
N HIS A 24 1.82 4.72 9.17
CA HIS A 24 1.92 5.87 8.29
C HIS A 24 2.44 5.46 6.91
N GLU A 25 3.52 4.68 6.85
CA GLU A 25 4.10 4.20 5.60
C GLU A 25 3.10 3.33 4.81
N ILE A 26 2.38 2.41 5.48
CA ILE A 26 1.32 1.61 4.85
C ILE A 26 0.26 2.49 4.19
N ARG A 27 -0.20 3.54 4.89
CA ARG A 27 -1.23 4.45 4.35
C ARG A 27 -0.71 5.25 3.16
N LYS A 28 0.54 5.71 3.23
CA LYS A 28 1.18 6.48 2.15
C LYS A 28 1.33 5.61 0.90
N SER A 29 1.93 4.43 1.02
CA SER A 29 2.16 3.53 -0.11
C SER A 29 0.82 3.05 -0.71
N CYS A 30 -0.18 2.69 0.12
CA CYS A 30 -1.46 2.20 -0.40
C CYS A 30 -2.31 3.26 -1.10
N ILE A 31 -2.20 4.54 -0.73
CA ILE A 31 -2.84 5.66 -1.46
C ILE A 31 -2.08 5.95 -2.75
N SER A 32 -0.75 5.90 -2.71
CA SER A 32 0.10 6.23 -3.86
C SER A 32 -0.17 5.34 -5.08
N VAL A 33 -0.46 4.04 -4.87
CA VAL A 33 -0.78 3.09 -5.95
C VAL A 33 -1.95 3.58 -6.83
N PRO A 34 -3.20 3.69 -6.34
CA PRO A 34 -4.32 4.15 -7.15
C PRO A 34 -4.18 5.61 -7.59
N SER A 35 -3.54 6.48 -6.80
CA SER A 35 -3.31 7.88 -7.18
C SER A 35 -2.43 8.00 -8.42
N ASN A 36 -1.32 7.26 -8.48
CA ASN A 36 -0.45 7.26 -9.65
C ASN A 36 -1.13 6.67 -10.89
N ILE A 37 -1.93 5.60 -10.73
CA ILE A 37 -2.70 5.05 -11.85
C ILE A 37 -3.67 6.10 -12.41
N ALA A 38 -4.44 6.76 -11.54
CA ALA A 38 -5.41 7.76 -11.94
C ALA A 38 -4.75 9.01 -12.56
N GLU A 39 -3.66 9.49 -11.95
CA GLU A 39 -2.91 10.63 -12.47
C GLU A 39 -2.33 10.34 -13.85
N GLY A 40 -1.66 9.18 -14.01
CA GLY A 40 -1.08 8.77 -15.28
C GLY A 40 -2.13 8.62 -16.39
N PHE A 41 -3.30 8.05 -16.07
CA PHE A 41 -4.41 7.96 -17.03
C PHE A 41 -4.88 9.35 -17.49
N GLY A 42 -4.87 10.34 -16.59
CA GLY A 42 -5.22 11.73 -16.90
C GLY A 42 -4.19 12.50 -17.75
N ARG A 43 -2.98 11.96 -18.00
CA ARG A 43 -1.93 12.64 -18.78
C ARG A 43 -2.10 12.53 -20.31
N HIS A 44 -3.06 11.74 -20.79
CA HIS A 44 -3.38 11.58 -22.23
C HIS A 44 -2.19 11.24 -23.14
N SER A 45 -1.13 10.64 -22.58
CA SER A 45 0.06 10.18 -23.27
C SER A 45 0.43 8.79 -22.77
N THR A 46 0.67 7.85 -23.70
CA THR A 46 1.10 6.49 -23.35
C THR A 46 2.41 6.48 -22.59
N LEU A 47 3.35 7.36 -22.93
CA LEU A 47 4.65 7.44 -22.27
C LEU A 47 4.53 7.90 -20.82
N GLU A 48 3.76 8.97 -20.58
CA GLU A 48 3.51 9.48 -19.23
C GLU A 48 2.69 8.49 -18.40
N TYR A 49 1.70 7.83 -19.01
CA TYR A 49 0.95 6.80 -18.31
C TYR A 49 1.86 5.64 -17.88
N ALA A 50 2.73 5.15 -18.78
CA ALA A 50 3.70 4.12 -18.44
C ALA A 50 4.68 4.56 -17.32
N HIS A 51 5.07 5.83 -17.29
CA HIS A 51 5.90 6.39 -16.23
C HIS A 51 5.20 6.35 -14.87
N HIS A 52 3.95 6.82 -14.79
CA HIS A 52 3.15 6.74 -13.57
C HIS A 52 2.83 5.31 -13.12
N LEU A 53 2.64 4.37 -14.05
CA LEU A 53 2.48 2.95 -13.71
C LEU A 53 3.73 2.37 -13.05
N ARG A 54 4.94 2.83 -13.41
CA ARG A 54 6.18 2.45 -12.71
C ARG A 54 6.20 2.97 -11.28
N TYR A 55 5.76 4.20 -11.04
CA TYR A 55 5.63 4.73 -9.67
C TYR A 55 4.61 3.97 -8.86
N SER A 56 3.44 3.68 -9.45
CA SER A 56 2.43 2.83 -8.83
C SER A 56 3.01 1.46 -8.44
N ASN A 57 3.76 0.82 -9.34
CA ASN A 57 4.41 -0.46 -9.06
C ASN A 57 5.46 -0.36 -7.94
N GLY A 58 6.24 0.73 -7.91
CA GLY A 58 7.17 1.02 -6.82
C GLY A 58 6.46 1.11 -5.46
N SER A 59 5.38 1.89 -5.38
CA SER A 59 4.58 2.00 -4.17
C SER A 59 3.90 0.68 -3.77
N ASN A 60 3.55 -0.18 -4.74
CA ASN A 60 3.00 -1.50 -4.45
C ASN A 60 4.03 -2.42 -3.79
N ASN A 61 5.27 -2.40 -4.29
CA ASN A 61 6.38 -3.18 -3.70
C ASN A 61 6.74 -2.70 -2.29
N GLU A 62 6.72 -1.39 -2.06
CA GLU A 62 6.87 -0.81 -0.71
C GLU A 62 5.75 -1.29 0.22
N LEU A 63 4.49 -1.21 -0.23
CA LEU A 63 3.32 -1.65 0.53
C LEU A 63 3.44 -3.14 0.92
N HIS A 64 3.80 -3.99 -0.04
CA HIS A 64 4.01 -5.41 0.20
C HIS A 64 5.08 -5.65 1.27
N THR A 65 6.19 -4.92 1.19
CA THR A 65 7.30 -5.01 2.17
C THR A 65 6.83 -4.59 3.57
N GLN A 66 6.03 -3.53 3.69
CA GLN A 66 5.52 -3.03 4.96
C GLN A 66 4.50 -4.00 5.60
N ILE A 67 3.62 -4.60 4.80
CA ILE A 67 2.66 -5.61 5.28
C ILE A 67 3.40 -6.89 5.72
N GLU A 68 4.40 -7.33 4.94
CA GLU A 68 5.24 -8.48 5.30
C GLU A 68 6.04 -8.22 6.58
N LEU A 69 6.53 -6.99 6.78
CA LEU A 69 7.15 -6.61 8.05
C LEU A 69 6.14 -6.71 9.19
N ALA A 70 4.96 -6.06 9.06
CA ALA A 70 3.91 -6.10 10.07
C ALA A 70 3.51 -7.53 10.48
N ARG A 71 3.51 -8.45 9.51
CA ARG A 71 3.29 -9.89 9.73
C ARG A 71 4.42 -10.52 10.55
N ARG A 72 5.68 -10.32 10.14
CA ARG A 72 6.88 -10.91 10.79
C ARG A 72 7.09 -10.46 12.22
N ILE A 73 6.65 -9.25 12.57
CA ILE A 73 6.73 -8.72 13.94
C ILE A 73 5.38 -8.82 14.68
N GLU A 74 4.47 -9.67 14.20
CA GLU A 74 3.21 -10.03 14.85
C GLU A 74 2.24 -8.86 15.13
N LEU A 75 2.43 -7.72 14.44
CA LEU A 75 1.54 -6.57 14.53
C LEU A 75 0.28 -6.72 13.67
N ALA A 76 0.33 -7.56 12.64
CA ALA A 76 -0.79 -7.93 11.80
C ALA A 76 -1.05 -9.42 11.92
N GLY A 77 -2.31 -9.83 12.10
CA GLY A 77 -2.68 -11.24 12.14
C GLY A 77 -2.28 -11.95 10.84
N GLU A 78 -1.69 -13.14 10.96
CA GLU A 78 -1.06 -13.92 9.88
C GLU A 78 -1.96 -14.04 8.64
N GLU A 79 -3.17 -14.57 8.81
CA GLU A 79 -4.15 -14.75 7.73
C GLU A 79 -4.51 -13.43 7.06
N LYS A 80 -4.69 -12.37 7.87
CA LYS A 80 -5.08 -11.06 7.36
C LYS A 80 -3.96 -10.41 6.55
N ALA A 81 -2.72 -10.54 7.00
CA ALA A 81 -1.55 -10.04 6.29
C ALA A 81 -1.32 -10.82 4.99
N ALA A 82 -1.37 -12.15 5.03
CA ALA A 82 -1.24 -13.00 3.85
C ALA A 82 -2.30 -12.71 2.78
N ASN A 83 -3.56 -12.53 3.19
CA ASN A 83 -4.65 -12.15 2.28
C ASN A 83 -4.43 -10.76 1.66
N LEU A 84 -3.89 -9.81 2.42
CA LEU A 84 -3.59 -8.47 1.91
C LEU A 84 -2.42 -8.48 0.93
N ILE A 85 -1.41 -9.31 1.18
CA ILE A 85 -0.28 -9.55 0.29
C ILE A 85 -0.73 -10.18 -1.03
N ALA A 86 -1.66 -11.14 -0.98
CA ALA A 86 -2.18 -11.78 -2.19
C ALA A 86 -2.99 -10.82 -3.08
N ASP A 87 -3.54 -9.75 -2.51
CA ASP A 87 -4.31 -8.73 -3.22
C ASP A 87 -3.46 -7.58 -3.78
N THR A 88 -2.18 -7.49 -3.38
CA THR A 88 -1.20 -6.49 -3.84
C THR A 88 -0.31 -7.06 -4.93
#